data_AF-A0A958VUN5-F1
#
_entry.id   AF-A0A958VUN5-F1
#
_cell.length_a   1.000
_cell.length_b   1.000
_cell.length_c   1.000
_cell.angle_alpha   90.00
_cell.angle_beta   90.00
_cell.angle_gamma   90.00
#
_symmetry.space_group_name_H-M   'P 1'
#
loop_
_entity.id
_entity.type
_entity.pdbx_description
1 polymer ?
#
loop_
_entity_poly.entity_id
_entity_poly.type
_entity_poly.pdbx_seq_one_letter_code
_entity_poly.pdbx_strand_id
1 'polypeptide(L)'
;MRQIIFFFIIAILTSCSESLESRLQKFLGKGNEALANKNFDQAAAYFEESLALDPCFLDGLNNLGTTYFRQQKFEQALELYNKSIECDPNYLDAYFNRANTFYELKEYYSALKDLETLQSGKPDTAIVYFTKGLVYTRLRDFQAAKQSFVNAYRLKNDVEYLVNKANVLYYLTEYDSAKLDLEIAMATKPDEPNIYNTLSLIATDEKDYDQALIDINKAISLLPNEPYFINNRGYIYLIQGDLENAETDINNSISADPSNGWAYRNKGLFYLMKEDYANAERLLTQALDMDPFIDKIHFYLGMAYLKNNKQSQACEQFELSEQAGDAMMTTSLLKLCK
;
A
#
# COMPACT_ATOMS: atom_id res chain seq x y z
N MET A 1 -69.31 39.71 -50.23
CA MET A 1 -69.27 39.29 -48.81
C MET A 1 -67.94 38.58 -48.58
N ARG A 2 -67.01 39.23 -47.84
CA ARG A 2 -65.70 38.69 -47.46
C ARG A 2 -65.90 37.65 -46.35
N GLN A 3 -65.48 36.40 -46.54
CA GLN A 3 -65.31 35.45 -45.45
C GLN A 3 -63.83 35.46 -45.04
N ILE A 4 -63.58 35.92 -43.81
CA ILE A 4 -62.28 35.90 -43.15
C ILE A 4 -62.17 34.54 -42.48
N ILE A 5 -61.26 33.68 -42.95
CA ILE A 5 -60.93 32.40 -42.33
C ILE A 5 -59.89 32.69 -41.25
N PHE A 6 -60.28 32.58 -39.98
CA PHE A 6 -59.38 32.65 -38.83
C PHE A 6 -58.59 31.34 -38.73
N PHE A 7 -57.29 31.36 -39.04
CA PHE A 7 -56.38 30.28 -38.70
C PHE A 7 -56.02 30.39 -37.22
N PHE A 8 -56.55 29.49 -36.39
CA PHE A 8 -56.07 29.29 -35.03
C PHE A 8 -54.75 28.52 -35.08
N ILE A 9 -53.63 29.23 -34.92
CA ILE A 9 -52.33 28.62 -34.68
C ILE A 9 -52.33 28.14 -33.23
N ILE A 10 -52.50 26.85 -33.03
CA ILE A 10 -52.28 26.20 -31.73
C ILE A 10 -50.76 26.12 -31.54
N ALA A 11 -50.20 27.03 -30.75
CA ALA A 11 -48.84 26.95 -30.27
C ALA A 11 -48.77 25.83 -29.22
N ILE A 12 -48.31 24.64 -29.62
CA ILE A 12 -47.97 23.56 -28.70
C ILE A 12 -46.64 23.95 -28.04
N LEU A 13 -46.71 24.48 -26.81
CA LEU A 13 -45.56 24.61 -25.94
C LEU A 13 -45.14 23.20 -25.49
N THR A 14 -44.22 22.58 -26.21
CA THR A 14 -43.54 21.38 -25.72
C THR A 14 -42.59 21.80 -24.60
N SER A 15 -43.04 21.73 -23.35
CA SER A 15 -42.10 21.72 -22.23
C SER A 15 -41.29 20.42 -22.34
N CYS A 16 -40.02 20.51 -22.75
CA CYS A 16 -39.09 19.38 -22.69
C CYS A 16 -38.90 18.98 -21.23
N SER A 17 -39.69 18.02 -20.74
CA SER A 17 -39.38 17.33 -19.49
C SER A 17 -38.12 16.50 -19.74
N GLU A 18 -37.01 16.89 -19.10
CA GLU A 18 -35.74 16.16 -19.14
C GLU A 18 -35.98 14.69 -18.71
N SER A 19 -35.48 13.71 -19.48
CA SER A 19 -35.66 12.29 -19.16
C SER A 19 -34.92 11.93 -17.87
N LEU A 20 -35.35 10.87 -17.17
CA LEU A 20 -34.66 10.35 -15.98
C LEU A 20 -33.18 10.07 -16.29
N GLU A 21 -32.91 9.41 -17.41
CA GLU A 21 -31.56 9.10 -17.88
C GLU A 21 -30.71 10.38 -18.06
N SER A 22 -31.25 11.41 -18.72
CA SER A 22 -30.54 12.70 -18.87
C SER A 22 -30.21 13.33 -17.52
N ARG A 23 -31.13 13.27 -16.55
CA ARG A 23 -30.90 13.81 -15.21
C ARG A 23 -29.83 13.02 -14.46
N LEU A 24 -29.87 11.68 -14.51
CA LEU A 24 -28.85 10.81 -13.91
C LEU A 24 -27.47 11.11 -14.50
N GLN A 25 -27.35 11.16 -15.83
CA GLN A 25 -26.10 11.43 -16.53
C GLN A 25 -25.57 12.85 -16.26
N LYS A 26 -26.45 13.83 -16.09
CA LYS A 26 -26.07 15.20 -15.70
C LYS A 26 -25.46 15.25 -14.31
N PHE A 27 -26.05 14.56 -13.33
CA PHE A 27 -25.48 14.47 -11.98
C PHE A 27 -24.19 13.67 -11.97
N LEU A 28 -24.13 12.54 -12.71
CA LEU A 28 -22.91 11.76 -12.87
C LEU A 28 -21.77 12.61 -13.44
N GLY A 29 -22.02 13.36 -14.52
CA GLY A 29 -21.03 14.21 -15.16
C GLY A 29 -20.48 15.29 -14.21
N LYS A 30 -21.37 15.98 -13.49
CA LYS A 30 -20.97 16.99 -12.49
C LYS A 30 -20.20 16.39 -11.32
N GLY A 31 -20.62 15.21 -10.84
CA GLY A 31 -19.92 14.48 -9.79
C GLY A 31 -18.51 14.09 -10.22
N ASN A 32 -18.36 13.57 -11.45
CA ASN A 32 -17.06 13.20 -12.02
C ASN A 32 -16.14 14.41 -12.20
N GLU A 33 -16.68 15.56 -12.64
CA GLU A 33 -15.93 16.81 -12.75
C GLU A 33 -15.45 17.30 -11.37
N ALA A 34 -16.34 17.30 -10.36
CA ALA A 34 -15.97 17.66 -9.00
C ALA A 34 -14.91 16.71 -8.43
N LEU A 35 -15.03 15.40 -8.68
CA LEU A 35 -14.07 14.39 -8.26
C LEU A 35 -12.70 14.58 -8.93
N ALA A 36 -12.67 14.89 -10.23
CA ALA A 36 -11.44 15.21 -10.96
C ALA A 36 -10.74 16.46 -10.38
N ASN A 37 -11.53 17.44 -9.94
CA ASN A 37 -11.06 18.64 -9.26
C ASN A 37 -10.76 18.42 -7.76
N LYS A 38 -10.82 17.17 -7.27
CA LYS A 38 -10.63 16.78 -5.86
C LYS A 38 -11.60 17.47 -4.88
N ASN A 39 -12.72 17.99 -5.38
CA ASN A 39 -13.79 18.52 -4.54
C ASN A 39 -14.72 17.38 -4.11
N PHE A 40 -14.26 16.58 -3.15
CA PHE A 40 -14.91 15.34 -2.75
C PHE A 40 -16.31 15.55 -2.17
N ASP A 41 -16.54 16.60 -1.39
CA ASP A 41 -17.86 16.85 -0.80
C ASP A 41 -18.90 17.24 -1.86
N GLN A 42 -18.50 18.04 -2.85
CA GLN A 42 -19.37 18.38 -3.97
C GLN A 42 -19.63 17.17 -4.89
N ALA A 43 -18.61 16.35 -5.13
CA ALA A 43 -18.76 15.11 -5.89
C ALA A 43 -19.77 14.18 -5.21
N ALA A 44 -19.64 13.99 -3.88
CA ALA A 44 -20.55 13.18 -3.10
C ALA A 44 -22.01 13.68 -3.22
N ALA A 45 -22.23 14.99 -3.04
CA ALA A 45 -23.56 15.58 -3.16
C ALA A 45 -24.21 15.33 -4.54
N TYR A 46 -23.45 15.45 -5.63
CA TYR A 46 -24.00 15.17 -6.97
C TYR A 46 -24.32 13.69 -7.17
N PHE A 47 -23.48 12.77 -6.70
CA PHE A 47 -23.79 11.35 -6.78
C PHE A 47 -24.99 10.99 -5.90
N GLU A 48 -25.12 11.57 -4.70
CA GLU A 48 -26.29 11.41 -3.84
C GLU A 48 -27.57 11.91 -4.51
N GLU A 49 -27.54 13.06 -5.21
CA GLU A 49 -28.67 13.53 -6.01
C GLU A 49 -29.03 12.53 -7.13
N SER A 50 -28.06 11.89 -7.77
CA SER A 50 -28.35 10.83 -8.75
C SER A 50 -29.01 9.60 -8.10
N LEU A 51 -28.55 9.20 -6.92
CA LEU A 51 -29.06 8.05 -6.19
C LEU A 51 -30.43 8.29 -5.54
N ALA A 52 -30.79 9.55 -5.30
CA ALA A 52 -32.13 9.94 -4.90
C ALA A 52 -33.15 9.78 -6.06
N LEU A 53 -32.69 9.83 -7.31
CA LEU A 53 -33.52 9.58 -8.49
C LEU A 53 -33.62 8.09 -8.82
N ASP A 54 -32.49 7.38 -8.73
CA ASP A 54 -32.42 5.93 -8.91
C ASP A 54 -31.44 5.31 -7.91
N PRO A 55 -31.94 4.65 -6.85
CA PRO A 55 -31.11 4.01 -5.84
C PRO A 55 -30.20 2.88 -6.34
N CYS A 56 -30.45 2.34 -7.55
CA CYS A 56 -29.65 1.30 -8.19
C CYS A 56 -28.88 1.81 -9.43
N PHE A 57 -28.67 3.12 -9.54
CA PHE A 57 -27.78 3.68 -10.55
C PHE A 57 -26.32 3.31 -10.25
N LEU A 58 -25.82 2.27 -10.93
CA LEU A 58 -24.54 1.61 -10.64
C LEU A 58 -23.34 2.56 -10.69
N ASP A 59 -23.26 3.42 -11.71
CA ASP A 59 -22.19 4.41 -11.84
C ASP A 59 -22.19 5.40 -10.66
N GLY A 60 -23.38 5.83 -10.22
CA GLY A 60 -23.55 6.70 -9.06
C GLY A 60 -23.12 6.04 -7.76
N LEU A 61 -23.51 4.78 -7.52
CA LEU A 61 -23.10 4.02 -6.34
C LEU A 61 -21.58 3.83 -6.30
N ASN A 62 -21.00 3.41 -7.43
CA ASN A 62 -19.57 3.17 -7.55
C ASN A 62 -18.74 4.44 -7.39
N ASN A 63 -19.18 5.56 -7.98
CA ASN A 63 -18.43 6.80 -7.91
C ASN A 63 -18.60 7.52 -6.57
N LEU A 64 -19.75 7.39 -5.91
CA LEU A 64 -19.91 7.84 -4.52
C LEU A 64 -19.03 7.00 -3.58
N GLY A 65 -18.99 5.68 -3.77
CA GLY A 65 -18.07 4.79 -3.05
C GLY A 65 -16.61 5.19 -3.26
N THR A 66 -16.23 5.50 -4.50
CA THR A 66 -14.87 5.98 -4.84
C THR A 66 -14.58 7.31 -4.14
N THR A 67 -15.56 8.21 -4.07
CA THR A 67 -15.44 9.50 -3.38
C THR A 67 -15.18 9.29 -1.89
N TYR A 68 -15.93 8.42 -1.22
CA TYR A 68 -15.70 8.08 0.18
C TYR A 68 -14.39 7.35 0.42
N PHE A 69 -13.97 6.47 -0.49
CA PHE A 69 -12.64 5.87 -0.45
C PHE A 69 -11.52 6.93 -0.48
N ARG A 70 -11.62 7.94 -1.37
CA ARG A 70 -10.64 9.04 -1.44
C ARG A 70 -10.63 9.92 -0.18
N GLN A 71 -11.75 9.98 0.54
CA GLN A 71 -11.86 10.62 1.85
C GLN A 71 -11.44 9.72 3.02
N GLN A 72 -10.92 8.52 2.75
CA GLN A 72 -10.58 7.49 3.75
C GLN A 72 -11.77 7.02 4.60
N LYS A 73 -13.00 7.19 4.10
CA LYS A 73 -14.24 6.69 4.70
C LYS A 73 -14.51 5.28 4.18
N PHE A 74 -13.66 4.33 4.53
CA PHE A 74 -13.62 3.01 3.92
C PHE A 74 -14.90 2.19 4.16
N GLU A 75 -15.47 2.25 5.36
CA GLU A 75 -16.71 1.53 5.69
C GLU A 75 -17.89 2.04 4.86
N GLN A 76 -18.02 3.37 4.70
CA GLN A 76 -19.06 3.97 3.86
C GLN A 76 -18.86 3.62 2.38
N ALA A 77 -17.62 3.52 1.92
CA ALA A 77 -17.33 3.06 0.57
C ALA A 77 -17.74 1.58 0.39
N LEU A 78 -17.46 0.69 1.35
CA LEU A 78 -17.88 -0.71 1.31
C LEU A 78 -19.40 -0.86 1.20
N GLU A 79 -20.18 -0.09 1.97
CA GLU A 79 -21.65 -0.13 1.91
C GLU A 79 -22.17 0.17 0.50
N LEU A 80 -21.59 1.16 -0.17
CA LEU A 80 -21.99 1.54 -1.53
C LEU A 80 -21.58 0.52 -2.58
N TYR A 81 -20.38 -0.06 -2.47
CA TYR A 81 -19.97 -1.13 -3.37
C TYR A 81 -20.81 -2.40 -3.16
N ASN A 82 -21.14 -2.74 -1.92
CA ASN A 82 -22.08 -3.83 -1.61
C ASN A 82 -23.44 -3.59 -2.26
N LYS A 83 -24.00 -2.39 -2.09
CA LYS A 83 -25.27 -2.02 -2.73
C LYS A 83 -25.19 -2.07 -4.26
N SER A 84 -24.08 -1.65 -4.86
CA SER A 84 -23.88 -1.74 -6.31
C SER A 84 -23.91 -3.20 -6.79
N ILE A 85 -23.28 -4.11 -6.04
CA ILE A 85 -23.26 -5.55 -6.33
C ILE A 85 -24.63 -6.19 -6.09
N GLU A 86 -25.40 -5.73 -5.09
CA GLU A 86 -26.78 -6.15 -4.87
C GLU A 86 -27.70 -5.75 -6.03
N CYS A 87 -27.53 -4.54 -6.59
CA CYS A 87 -28.28 -4.05 -7.74
C CYS A 87 -27.90 -4.79 -9.04
N ASP A 88 -26.61 -5.03 -9.28
CA ASP A 88 -26.12 -5.86 -10.38
C ASP A 88 -24.86 -6.67 -9.99
N PRO A 89 -24.99 -7.99 -9.77
CA PRO A 89 -23.87 -8.86 -9.44
C PRO A 89 -22.80 -8.99 -10.53
N ASN A 90 -23.06 -8.51 -11.76
CA ASN A 90 -22.09 -8.53 -12.85
C ASN A 90 -21.33 -7.20 -13.01
N TYR A 91 -21.61 -6.21 -12.17
CA TYR A 91 -20.92 -4.92 -12.21
C TYR A 91 -19.53 -5.00 -11.59
N LEU A 92 -18.58 -5.47 -12.40
CA LEU A 92 -17.22 -5.82 -11.98
C LEU A 92 -16.44 -4.65 -11.35
N ASP A 93 -16.69 -3.40 -11.75
CA ASP A 93 -15.95 -2.25 -11.21
C ASP A 93 -16.20 -2.08 -9.69
N ALA A 94 -17.39 -2.44 -9.19
CA ALA A 94 -17.66 -2.44 -7.76
C ALA A 94 -16.85 -3.51 -7.01
N TYR A 95 -16.63 -4.70 -7.59
CA TYR A 95 -15.76 -5.72 -6.99
C TYR A 95 -14.31 -5.25 -6.91
N PHE A 96 -13.81 -4.57 -7.96
CA PHE A 96 -12.44 -4.05 -7.95
C PHE A 96 -12.26 -2.96 -6.90
N ASN A 97 -13.20 -2.02 -6.83
CA ASN A 97 -13.13 -0.97 -5.83
C ASN A 97 -13.32 -1.49 -4.42
N ARG A 98 -14.19 -2.49 -4.21
CA ARG A 98 -14.36 -3.16 -2.91
C ARG A 98 -13.11 -3.94 -2.50
N ALA A 99 -12.46 -4.65 -3.42
CA ALA A 99 -11.19 -5.32 -3.16
C ALA A 99 -10.09 -4.35 -2.70
N ASN A 100 -9.99 -3.18 -3.34
CA ASN A 100 -9.05 -2.14 -2.93
C ASN A 100 -9.41 -1.57 -1.54
N THR A 101 -10.68 -1.39 -1.22
CA THR A 101 -11.10 -0.99 0.12
C THR A 101 -10.79 -2.04 1.18
N PHE A 102 -11.00 -3.33 0.88
CA PHE A 102 -10.59 -4.42 1.76
C PHE A 102 -9.07 -4.46 1.97
N TYR A 103 -8.28 -4.12 0.94
CA TYR A 103 -6.83 -3.99 1.07
C TYR A 103 -6.45 -2.91 2.10
N GLU A 104 -7.04 -1.71 2.02
CA GLU A 104 -6.79 -0.62 2.97
C GLU A 104 -7.21 -0.98 4.41
N LEU A 105 -8.33 -1.69 4.55
CA LEU A 105 -8.82 -2.21 5.83
C LEU A 105 -8.05 -3.44 6.34
N LYS A 106 -7.03 -3.89 5.62
CA LYS A 106 -6.24 -5.10 5.91
C LYS A 106 -7.05 -6.41 5.90
N GLU A 107 -8.23 -6.39 5.27
CA GLU A 107 -9.08 -7.56 5.04
C GLU A 107 -8.65 -8.33 3.78
N TYR A 108 -7.40 -8.79 3.77
CA TYR A 108 -6.74 -9.33 2.58
C TYR A 108 -7.46 -10.53 1.94
N TYR A 109 -8.05 -11.43 2.74
CA TYR A 109 -8.80 -12.56 2.20
C TYR A 109 -10.11 -12.14 1.51
N SER A 110 -10.78 -11.11 2.02
CA SER A 110 -11.96 -10.51 1.37
C SER A 110 -11.56 -9.87 0.04
N ALA A 111 -10.42 -9.17 0.01
CA ALA A 111 -9.85 -8.62 -1.23
C ALA A 111 -9.56 -9.71 -2.28
N LEU A 112 -8.92 -10.83 -1.88
CA LEU A 112 -8.64 -11.95 -2.77
C LEU A 112 -9.92 -12.56 -3.37
N LYS A 113 -10.97 -12.71 -2.57
CA LYS A 113 -12.26 -13.25 -3.05
C LYS A 113 -12.89 -12.38 -4.15
N ASP A 114 -12.85 -11.07 -3.99
CA ASP A 114 -13.34 -10.14 -5.01
C ASP A 114 -12.45 -10.16 -6.27
N LEU A 115 -11.13 -10.26 -6.09
CA LEU A 115 -10.17 -10.42 -7.20
C LEU A 115 -10.35 -11.73 -7.97
N GLU A 116 -10.74 -12.82 -7.31
CA GLU A 116 -11.11 -14.09 -7.96
C GLU A 116 -12.39 -13.96 -8.80
N THR A 117 -13.37 -13.19 -8.29
CA THR A 117 -14.60 -12.89 -9.03
C THR A 117 -14.28 -12.08 -10.29
N LEU A 118 -13.43 -11.04 -10.17
CA LEU A 118 -12.93 -10.25 -11.30
C LEU A 118 -12.18 -11.11 -12.32
N GLN A 119 -11.28 -11.97 -11.86
CA GLN A 119 -10.51 -12.86 -12.73
C GLN A 119 -11.44 -13.80 -13.50
N SER A 120 -12.53 -14.28 -12.88
CA SER A 120 -13.49 -15.15 -13.55
C SER A 120 -14.31 -14.41 -14.62
N GLY A 121 -14.66 -13.14 -14.36
CA GLY A 121 -15.40 -12.31 -15.32
C GLY A 121 -14.53 -11.68 -16.43
N LYS A 122 -13.25 -11.41 -16.16
CA LYS A 122 -12.26 -10.82 -17.07
C LYS A 122 -10.88 -11.52 -16.91
N PRO A 123 -10.68 -12.71 -17.51
CA PRO A 123 -9.54 -13.60 -17.21
C PRO A 123 -8.14 -13.07 -17.55
N ASP A 124 -8.01 -12.01 -18.34
CA ASP A 124 -6.72 -11.45 -18.77
C ASP A 124 -6.57 -9.97 -18.40
N THR A 125 -6.58 -9.68 -17.10
CA THR A 125 -6.43 -8.29 -16.63
C THR A 125 -5.18 -8.14 -15.76
N ALA A 126 -4.17 -7.42 -16.26
CA ALA A 126 -2.91 -7.17 -15.54
C ALA A 126 -3.15 -6.56 -14.14
N ILE A 127 -4.16 -5.70 -14.00
CA ILE A 127 -4.51 -5.07 -12.72
C ILE A 127 -4.92 -6.09 -11.66
N VAL A 128 -5.63 -7.16 -12.03
CA VAL A 128 -6.07 -8.19 -11.08
C VAL A 128 -4.86 -8.94 -10.53
N TYR A 129 -3.94 -9.34 -11.42
CA TYR A 129 -2.69 -9.97 -11.00
C TYR A 129 -1.81 -9.04 -10.18
N PHE A 130 -1.71 -7.76 -10.57
CA PHE A 130 -0.96 -6.78 -9.81
C PHE A 130 -1.52 -6.60 -8.39
N THR A 131 -2.83 -6.38 -8.25
CA THR A 131 -3.47 -6.24 -6.94
C THR A 131 -3.36 -7.52 -6.11
N LYS A 132 -3.50 -8.71 -6.71
CA LYS A 132 -3.21 -9.98 -6.00
C LYS A 132 -1.78 -10.03 -5.51
N GLY A 133 -0.82 -9.59 -6.33
CA GLY A 133 0.59 -9.47 -5.93
C GLY A 133 0.77 -8.61 -4.69
N LEU A 134 0.16 -7.42 -4.66
CA LEU A 134 0.19 -6.54 -3.49
C LEU A 134 -0.45 -7.17 -2.25
N VAL A 135 -1.60 -7.85 -2.41
CA VAL A 135 -2.30 -8.53 -1.31
C VAL A 135 -1.45 -9.68 -0.75
N TYR A 136 -0.88 -10.53 -1.61
CA TYR A 136 0.00 -11.62 -1.19
C TYR A 136 1.28 -11.10 -0.53
N THR A 137 1.84 -9.98 -0.98
CA THR A 137 2.96 -9.32 -0.28
C THR A 137 2.59 -8.93 1.15
N ARG A 138 1.38 -8.38 1.37
CA ARG A 138 0.90 -8.05 2.72
C ARG A 138 0.63 -9.28 3.58
N LEU A 139 0.19 -10.38 2.97
CA LEU A 139 0.05 -11.69 3.63
C LEU A 139 1.38 -12.41 3.85
N ARG A 140 2.50 -11.85 3.35
CA ARG A 140 3.83 -12.48 3.32
C ARG A 140 3.89 -13.81 2.57
N ASP A 141 2.92 -14.08 1.70
CA ASP A 141 3.01 -15.16 0.72
C ASP A 141 3.83 -14.68 -0.48
N PHE A 142 5.14 -14.58 -0.26
CA PHE A 142 6.06 -14.03 -1.24
C PHE A 142 6.13 -14.88 -2.53
N GLN A 143 5.87 -16.18 -2.46
CA GLN A 143 5.84 -17.02 -3.67
C GLN A 143 4.59 -16.71 -4.51
N ALA A 144 3.41 -16.61 -3.89
CA ALA A 144 2.20 -16.21 -4.61
C ALA A 144 2.27 -14.76 -5.13
N ALA A 145 2.89 -13.86 -4.37
CA ALA A 145 3.14 -12.48 -4.80
C ALA A 145 4.05 -12.44 -6.04
N LYS A 146 5.18 -13.15 -6.02
CA LYS A 146 6.11 -13.28 -7.16
C LYS A 146 5.37 -13.76 -8.41
N GLN A 147 4.61 -14.85 -8.30
CA GLN A 147 3.88 -15.41 -9.43
C GLN A 147 2.82 -14.43 -9.97
N SER A 148 2.17 -13.68 -9.08
CA SER A 148 1.18 -12.67 -9.47
C SER A 148 1.82 -11.52 -10.25
N PHE A 149 2.97 -10.99 -9.81
CA PHE A 149 3.70 -9.96 -10.57
C PHE A 149 4.25 -10.46 -11.90
N VAL A 150 4.71 -11.72 -11.97
CA VAL A 150 5.09 -12.36 -13.25
C VAL A 150 3.93 -12.37 -14.23
N ASN A 151 2.73 -12.74 -13.76
CA ASN A 151 1.53 -12.76 -14.61
C ASN A 151 1.10 -11.35 -15.03
N ALA A 152 1.19 -10.36 -14.13
CA ALA A 152 0.90 -8.96 -14.45
C ALA A 152 1.85 -8.43 -15.55
N TYR A 153 3.16 -8.66 -15.39
CA TYR A 153 4.18 -8.24 -16.35
C TYR A 153 4.02 -8.91 -17.71
N ARG A 154 3.67 -10.20 -17.74
CA ARG A 154 3.38 -10.93 -18.99
C ARG A 154 2.24 -10.29 -19.81
N LEU A 155 1.23 -9.74 -19.13
CA LEU A 155 0.07 -9.11 -19.78
C LEU A 155 0.34 -7.65 -20.18
N LYS A 156 1.11 -6.94 -19.36
CA LYS A 156 1.49 -5.54 -19.62
C LYS A 156 2.89 -5.30 -19.08
N ASN A 157 3.80 -4.92 -19.97
CA ASN A 157 5.17 -4.54 -19.62
C ASN A 157 5.16 -3.19 -18.90
N ASP A 158 5.00 -3.22 -17.58
CA ASP A 158 5.01 -2.06 -16.70
C ASP A 158 6.16 -2.15 -15.70
N VAL A 159 6.91 -1.06 -15.53
CA VAL A 159 8.06 -0.99 -14.62
C VAL A 159 7.63 -1.23 -13.18
N GLU A 160 6.43 -0.77 -12.80
CA GLU A 160 5.90 -0.95 -11.46
C GLU A 160 5.81 -2.44 -11.07
N TYR A 161 5.50 -3.32 -12.02
CA TYR A 161 5.40 -4.76 -11.76
C TYR A 161 6.77 -5.40 -11.55
N LEU A 162 7.79 -4.95 -12.27
CA LEU A 162 9.18 -5.39 -12.08
C LEU A 162 9.71 -4.97 -10.71
N VAL A 163 9.52 -3.70 -10.33
CA VAL A 163 9.98 -3.18 -9.04
C VAL A 163 9.31 -3.89 -7.87
N ASN A 164 7.98 -4.09 -7.94
CA ASN A 164 7.27 -4.84 -6.90
C ASN A 164 7.69 -6.32 -6.85
N LYS A 165 7.95 -6.96 -8.01
CA LYS A 165 8.51 -8.31 -8.06
C LYS A 165 9.91 -8.37 -7.44
N ALA A 166 10.77 -7.39 -7.74
CA ALA A 166 12.12 -7.31 -7.17
C ALA A 166 12.10 -7.15 -5.64
N ASN A 167 11.18 -6.35 -5.10
CA ASN A 167 10.95 -6.26 -3.65
C ASN A 167 10.58 -7.62 -3.02
N VAL A 168 9.71 -8.38 -3.69
CA VAL A 168 9.36 -9.73 -3.23
C VAL A 168 10.55 -10.69 -3.35
N LEU A 169 11.33 -10.60 -4.43
CA LEU A 169 12.55 -11.40 -4.61
C LEU A 169 13.60 -11.09 -3.54
N TYR A 170 13.71 -9.83 -3.09
CA TYR A 170 14.52 -9.46 -1.94
C TYR A 170 14.12 -10.24 -0.68
N TYR A 171 12.83 -10.28 -0.33
CA TYR A 171 12.36 -11.08 0.81
C TYR A 171 12.53 -12.59 0.63
N LEU A 172 12.57 -13.07 -0.61
CA LEU A 172 12.89 -14.46 -0.95
C LEU A 172 14.40 -14.73 -0.98
N THR A 173 15.25 -13.74 -0.72
CA THR A 173 16.72 -13.79 -0.85
C THR A 173 17.22 -14.16 -2.25
N GLU A 174 16.38 -13.98 -3.28
CA GLU A 174 16.69 -14.20 -4.70
C GLU A 174 17.33 -12.95 -5.32
N TYR A 175 18.47 -12.49 -4.75
CA TYR A 175 19.06 -11.18 -5.06
C TYR A 175 19.50 -10.99 -6.51
N ASP A 176 20.07 -12.02 -7.15
CA ASP A 176 20.48 -11.94 -8.56
C ASP A 176 19.27 -11.69 -9.48
N SER A 177 18.17 -12.39 -9.24
CA SER A 177 16.91 -12.19 -9.97
C SER A 177 16.33 -10.80 -9.71
N ALA A 178 16.37 -10.33 -8.46
CA ALA A 178 15.90 -8.99 -8.11
C ALA A 178 16.69 -7.91 -8.85
N LYS A 179 18.03 -8.00 -8.83
CA LYS A 179 18.92 -7.07 -9.55
C LYS A 179 18.65 -7.07 -11.05
N LEU A 180 18.47 -8.23 -11.67
CA LEU A 180 18.14 -8.33 -13.10
C LEU A 180 16.83 -7.60 -13.45
N ASP A 181 15.79 -7.78 -12.63
CA ASP A 181 14.52 -7.07 -12.84
C ASP A 181 14.68 -5.55 -12.66
N LEU A 182 15.48 -5.12 -11.68
CA LEU A 182 15.78 -3.73 -11.41
C LEU A 182 16.62 -3.08 -12.51
N GLU A 183 17.53 -3.81 -13.15
CA GLU A 183 18.29 -3.37 -14.32
C GLU A 183 17.37 -3.10 -15.51
N ILE A 184 16.42 -4.01 -15.78
CA ILE A 184 15.41 -3.84 -16.84
C ILE A 184 14.50 -2.63 -16.53
N ALA A 185 14.06 -2.51 -15.28
CA ALA A 185 13.25 -1.39 -14.81
C ALA A 185 14.00 -0.06 -14.98
N MET A 186 15.27 0.01 -14.58
CA MET A 186 16.12 1.20 -14.66
C MET A 186 16.39 1.63 -16.10
N ALA A 187 16.58 0.67 -17.01
CA ALA A 187 16.74 0.96 -18.44
C ALA A 187 15.48 1.59 -19.06
N THR A 188 14.30 1.33 -18.49
CA THR A 188 13.02 1.83 -18.99
C THR A 188 12.60 3.14 -18.32
N LYS A 189 12.73 3.21 -16.99
CA LYS A 189 12.34 4.36 -16.16
C LYS A 189 13.42 4.62 -15.09
N PRO A 190 14.52 5.31 -15.44
CA PRO A 190 15.65 5.52 -14.53
C PRO A 190 15.35 6.51 -13.39
N ASP A 191 14.21 7.19 -13.42
CA ASP A 191 13.73 8.12 -12.38
C ASP A 191 12.72 7.47 -11.41
N GLU A 192 12.52 6.15 -11.47
CA GLU A 192 11.71 5.43 -10.48
C GLU A 192 12.52 5.21 -9.18
N PRO A 193 12.20 5.92 -8.08
CA PRO A 193 13.02 5.91 -6.86
C PRO A 193 13.07 4.55 -6.18
N ASN A 194 11.99 3.77 -6.26
CA ASN A 194 11.90 2.46 -5.61
C ASN A 194 12.93 1.47 -6.15
N ILE A 195 13.41 1.65 -7.40
CA ILE A 195 14.49 0.82 -7.95
C ILE A 195 15.72 0.91 -7.06
N TYR A 196 16.17 2.13 -6.79
CA TYR A 196 17.39 2.38 -6.03
C TYR A 196 17.20 2.06 -4.55
N ASN A 197 15.99 2.25 -4.00
CA ASN A 197 15.71 1.79 -2.65
C ASN A 197 15.90 0.26 -2.53
N THR A 198 15.34 -0.54 -3.44
CA THR A 198 15.51 -2.01 -3.41
C THR A 198 16.96 -2.41 -3.61
N LEU A 199 17.69 -1.77 -4.53
CA LEU A 199 19.13 -2.01 -4.71
C LEU A 199 19.91 -1.72 -3.42
N SER A 200 19.60 -0.64 -2.72
CA SER A 200 20.25 -0.30 -1.45
C SER A 200 20.01 -1.34 -0.36
N LEU A 201 18.80 -1.93 -0.30
CA LEU A 201 18.49 -3.00 0.65
C LEU A 201 19.30 -4.26 0.34
N ILE A 202 19.39 -4.63 -0.94
CA ILE A 202 20.20 -5.78 -1.37
C ILE A 202 21.69 -5.55 -1.06
N ALA A 203 22.24 -4.39 -1.42
CA ALA A 203 23.63 -4.04 -1.13
C ALA A 203 23.92 -4.02 0.38
N THR A 204 22.96 -3.56 1.20
CA THR A 204 23.05 -3.60 2.67
C THR A 204 23.20 -5.02 3.19
N ASP A 205 22.39 -5.97 2.70
CA ASP A 205 22.47 -7.38 3.13
C ASP A 205 23.72 -8.10 2.58
N GLU A 206 24.23 -7.67 1.43
CA GLU A 206 25.53 -8.08 0.89
C GLU A 206 26.73 -7.43 1.61
N LYS A 207 26.47 -6.48 2.52
CA LYS A 207 27.46 -5.69 3.27
C LYS A 207 28.31 -4.74 2.41
N ASP A 208 27.84 -4.42 1.21
CA ASP A 208 28.41 -3.35 0.38
C ASP A 208 27.75 -2.02 0.76
N TYR A 209 28.16 -1.48 1.90
CA TYR A 209 27.55 -0.27 2.46
C TYR A 209 27.85 0.98 1.65
N ASP A 210 28.97 1.01 0.91
CA ASP A 210 29.31 2.12 0.04
C ASP A 210 28.32 2.20 -1.14
N GLN A 211 28.05 1.06 -1.79
CA GLN A 211 27.04 0.99 -2.84
C GLN A 211 25.63 1.24 -2.27
N ALA A 212 25.30 0.69 -1.10
CA ALA A 212 24.01 0.93 -0.45
C ALA A 212 23.75 2.43 -0.20
N LEU A 213 24.75 3.18 0.26
CA LEU A 213 24.65 4.63 0.44
C LEU A 213 24.49 5.39 -0.89
N ILE A 214 25.15 4.95 -1.96
CA ILE A 214 24.98 5.54 -3.31
C ILE A 214 23.52 5.39 -3.75
N ASP A 215 23.00 4.17 -3.69
CA ASP A 215 21.66 3.85 -4.18
C ASP A 215 20.56 4.51 -3.33
N ILE A 216 20.66 4.47 -2.00
CA ILE A 216 19.65 5.11 -1.15
C ILE A 216 19.66 6.64 -1.29
N ASN A 217 20.83 7.26 -1.47
CA ASN A 217 20.91 8.70 -1.75
C ASN A 217 20.30 9.05 -3.11
N LYS A 218 20.44 8.16 -4.12
CA LYS A 218 19.76 8.32 -5.39
C LYS A 218 18.24 8.24 -5.23
N ALA A 219 17.72 7.27 -4.46
CA ALA A 219 16.29 7.16 -4.16
C ALA A 219 15.75 8.44 -3.49
N ILE A 220 16.43 8.93 -2.44
CA ILE A 220 16.06 10.16 -1.71
C ILE A 220 16.13 11.40 -2.62
N SER A 221 17.08 11.46 -3.56
CA SER A 221 17.16 12.59 -4.50
C SER A 221 15.99 12.65 -5.48
N LEU A 222 15.42 11.49 -5.83
CA LEU A 222 14.29 11.37 -6.75
C LEU A 222 12.95 11.60 -6.04
N LEU A 223 12.83 11.13 -4.79
CA LEU A 223 11.67 11.37 -3.94
C LEU A 223 12.11 11.84 -2.54
N PRO A 224 12.28 13.16 -2.36
CA PRO A 224 12.65 13.73 -1.07
C PRO A 224 11.55 13.53 -0.03
N ASN A 225 11.95 13.43 1.24
CA ASN A 225 11.06 13.27 2.40
C ASN A 225 10.27 11.95 2.45
N GLU A 226 10.62 10.95 1.64
CA GLU A 226 10.04 9.61 1.75
C GLU A 226 10.53 8.93 3.05
N PRO A 227 9.65 8.67 4.04
CA PRO A 227 10.05 8.23 5.37
C PRO A 227 10.87 6.93 5.34
N TYR A 228 10.45 5.95 4.54
CA TYR A 228 11.12 4.66 4.44
C TYR A 228 12.53 4.77 3.86
N PHE A 229 12.75 5.63 2.86
CA PHE A 229 14.08 5.79 2.27
C PHE A 229 15.06 6.45 3.24
N ILE A 230 14.59 7.46 3.96
CA ILE A 230 15.37 8.14 4.99
C ILE A 230 15.69 7.15 6.12
N ASN A 231 14.72 6.36 6.58
CA ASN A 231 14.95 5.32 7.59
C ASN A 231 15.96 4.26 7.12
N ASN A 232 15.90 3.83 5.86
CA ASN A 232 16.84 2.84 5.31
C ASN A 232 18.27 3.40 5.29
N ARG A 233 18.46 4.67 4.93
CA ARG A 233 19.77 5.33 5.05
C ARG A 233 20.22 5.43 6.51
N GLY A 234 19.31 5.78 7.41
CA GLY A 234 19.57 5.78 8.85
C GLY A 234 20.02 4.40 9.38
N TYR A 235 19.42 3.32 8.89
CA TYR A 235 19.85 1.95 9.20
C TYR A 235 21.25 1.64 8.68
N ILE A 236 21.58 2.05 7.45
CA ILE A 236 22.92 1.89 6.87
C ILE A 236 23.97 2.62 7.72
N TYR A 237 23.67 3.85 8.17
CA TYR A 237 24.55 4.56 9.11
C TYR A 237 24.68 3.84 10.46
N LEU A 238 23.59 3.29 11.01
CA LEU A 238 23.64 2.53 12.27
C LEU A 238 24.59 1.35 12.19
N ILE A 239 24.47 0.52 11.15
CA ILE A 239 25.31 -0.68 11.01
C ILE A 239 26.78 -0.34 10.72
N GLN A 240 27.06 0.84 10.17
CA GLN A 240 28.41 1.39 10.03
C GLN A 240 28.94 2.06 11.32
N GLY A 241 28.10 2.26 12.33
CA GLY A 241 28.46 2.91 13.60
C GLY A 241 28.42 4.45 13.56
N ASP A 242 27.91 5.04 12.47
CA ASP A 242 27.69 6.49 12.37
C ASP A 242 26.39 6.88 13.08
N LEU A 243 26.49 6.96 14.42
CA LEU A 243 25.34 7.21 15.28
C LEU A 243 24.72 8.61 15.10
N GLU A 244 25.50 9.61 14.66
CA GLU A 244 25.03 10.99 14.50
C GLU A 244 24.11 11.11 13.28
N ASN A 245 24.56 10.62 12.12
CA ASN A 245 23.74 10.65 10.91
C ASN A 245 22.57 9.67 11.01
N ALA A 246 22.77 8.51 11.63
CA ALA A 246 21.70 7.56 11.90
C ALA A 246 20.56 8.17 12.72
N GLU A 247 20.87 8.81 13.85
CA GLU A 247 19.87 9.42 14.71
C GLU A 247 19.07 10.49 13.97
N THR A 248 19.75 11.33 13.19
CA THR A 248 19.12 12.38 12.40
C THR A 248 18.11 11.81 11.41
N ASP A 249 18.51 10.84 10.60
CA ASP A 249 17.63 10.23 9.60
C ASP A 249 16.47 9.46 10.22
N ILE A 250 16.70 8.69 11.28
CA ILE A 250 15.64 7.95 11.97
C ILE A 250 14.59 8.92 12.55
N ASN A 251 15.02 10.01 13.18
CA ASN A 251 14.10 11.01 13.73
C ASN A 251 13.33 11.73 12.62
N ASN A 252 13.97 12.00 11.48
CA ASN A 252 13.31 12.59 10.32
C ASN A 252 12.25 11.64 9.74
N SER A 253 12.54 10.34 9.66
CA SER A 253 11.54 9.34 9.24
C SER A 253 10.35 9.29 10.18
N ILE A 254 10.56 9.27 11.51
CA ILE A 254 9.46 9.22 12.49
C ILE A 254 8.61 10.50 12.41
N SER A 255 9.25 11.64 12.18
CA SER A 255 8.55 12.92 12.03
C SER A 255 7.71 12.98 10.76
N ALA A 256 8.18 12.37 9.67
CA ALA A 256 7.47 12.31 8.40
C ALA A 256 6.35 11.27 8.39
N ASP A 257 6.55 10.12 9.05
CA ASP A 257 5.52 9.11 9.28
C ASP A 257 5.63 8.49 10.68
N PRO A 258 4.80 8.95 11.64
CA PRO A 258 4.74 8.39 12.99
C PRO A 258 4.23 6.95 13.06
N SER A 259 3.72 6.37 11.96
CA SER A 259 3.29 4.98 11.88
C SER A 259 4.37 4.03 11.32
N ASN A 260 5.55 4.56 10.97
CA ASN A 260 6.65 3.75 10.44
C ASN A 260 7.34 2.93 11.55
N GLY A 261 6.82 1.73 11.82
CA GLY A 261 7.39 0.80 12.81
C GLY A 261 8.87 0.44 12.58
N TRP A 262 9.36 0.45 11.33
CA TRP A 262 10.77 0.19 11.02
C TRP A 262 11.69 1.27 11.58
N ALA A 263 11.23 2.52 11.60
CA ALA A 263 11.98 3.62 12.19
C ALA A 263 12.05 3.51 13.71
N TYR A 264 10.97 3.05 14.37
CA TYR A 264 11.00 2.74 15.80
C TYR A 264 11.92 1.56 16.13
N ARG A 265 11.94 0.51 15.30
CA ARG A 265 12.91 -0.59 15.43
C ARG A 265 14.33 -0.08 15.33
N ASN A 266 14.63 0.76 14.34
CA ASN A 266 15.98 1.34 14.17
C ASN A 266 16.35 2.29 15.30
N LYS A 267 15.40 3.08 15.83
CA LYS A 267 15.64 3.90 17.02
C LYS A 267 15.90 3.04 18.25
N GLY A 268 15.22 1.91 18.40
CA GLY A 268 15.49 0.92 19.43
C GLY A 268 16.90 0.33 19.32
N LEU A 269 17.33 -0.03 18.10
CA LEU A 269 18.69 -0.48 17.82
C LEU A 269 19.74 0.60 18.12
N PHE A 270 19.48 1.86 17.77
CA PHE A 270 20.32 3.00 18.15
C PHE A 270 20.54 3.05 19.67
N TYR A 271 19.48 2.91 20.47
CA TYR A 271 19.61 2.92 21.93
C TYR A 271 20.31 1.67 22.48
N LEU A 272 20.18 0.50 21.83
CA LEU A 272 21.00 -0.67 22.16
C LEU A 272 22.50 -0.36 22.01
N MET A 273 22.88 0.32 20.93
CA MET A 273 24.28 0.71 20.68
C MET A 273 24.78 1.79 21.64
N LYS A 274 23.87 2.62 22.16
CA LYS A 274 24.16 3.63 23.20
C LYS A 274 24.16 3.06 24.63
N GLU A 275 23.89 1.76 24.78
CA GLU A 275 23.72 1.07 26.07
C GLU A 275 22.57 1.62 26.94
N ASP A 276 21.60 2.32 26.33
CA ASP A 276 20.37 2.76 26.99
C ASP A 276 19.28 1.70 26.77
N TYR A 277 19.40 0.62 27.53
CA TYR A 277 18.55 -0.56 27.37
C TYR A 277 17.08 -0.29 27.71
N ALA A 278 16.79 0.71 28.55
CA ALA A 278 15.43 1.09 28.90
C ALA A 278 14.70 1.75 27.72
N ASN A 279 15.36 2.70 27.04
CA ASN A 279 14.78 3.29 25.83
C ASN A 279 14.75 2.31 24.65
N ALA A 280 15.76 1.45 24.52
CA ALA A 280 15.77 0.39 23.53
C ALA A 280 14.55 -0.54 23.68
N GLU A 281 14.32 -1.06 24.88
CA GLU A 281 13.16 -1.92 25.19
C GLU A 281 11.85 -1.22 24.80
N ARG A 282 11.64 0.02 25.27
CA ARG A 282 10.41 0.77 25.01
C ARG A 282 10.12 0.92 23.51
N LEU A 283 11.13 1.27 22.72
CA LEU A 283 10.97 1.55 21.28
C LEU A 283 10.84 0.27 20.46
N LEU A 284 11.54 -0.81 20.85
CA LEU A 284 11.41 -2.11 20.20
C LEU A 284 10.04 -2.74 20.49
N THR A 285 9.52 -2.63 21.71
CA THR A 285 8.13 -3.04 22.01
C THR A 285 7.13 -2.22 21.19
N GLN A 286 7.31 -0.89 21.12
CA GLN A 286 6.46 -0.04 20.28
C GLN A 286 6.48 -0.47 18.80
N ALA A 287 7.65 -0.79 18.25
CA ALA A 287 7.75 -1.27 16.88
C ALA A 287 7.04 -2.62 16.68
N LEU A 288 7.19 -3.56 17.63
CA LEU A 288 6.53 -4.86 17.61
C LEU A 288 4.99 -4.73 17.66
N ASP A 289 4.48 -3.81 18.48
CA ASP A 289 3.04 -3.55 18.59
C ASP A 289 2.46 -2.92 17.31
N MET A 290 3.28 -2.18 16.56
CA MET A 290 2.88 -1.59 15.28
C MET A 290 2.83 -2.62 14.14
N ASP A 291 3.86 -3.47 14.05
CA ASP A 291 3.93 -4.52 13.05
C ASP A 291 4.77 -5.70 13.58
N PRO A 292 4.14 -6.87 13.86
CA PRO A 292 4.83 -8.04 14.38
C PRO A 292 5.75 -8.71 13.35
N PHE A 293 5.74 -8.28 12.09
CA PHE A 293 6.56 -8.85 11.01
C PHE A 293 7.82 -8.04 10.67
N ILE A 294 8.13 -6.99 11.43
CA ILE A 294 9.37 -6.24 11.27
C ILE A 294 10.58 -7.17 11.45
N ASP A 295 11.51 -7.13 10.50
CA ASP A 295 12.66 -8.03 10.45
C ASP A 295 13.54 -7.91 11.71
N LYS A 296 13.89 -9.07 12.28
CA LYS A 296 14.73 -9.22 13.48
C LYS A 296 14.21 -8.52 14.73
N ILE A 297 12.92 -8.13 14.79
CA ILE A 297 12.38 -7.37 15.92
C ILE A 297 12.51 -8.13 17.24
N HIS A 298 12.18 -9.42 17.23
CA HIS A 298 12.29 -10.30 18.39
C HIS A 298 13.74 -10.47 18.83
N PHE A 299 14.69 -10.58 17.89
CA PHE A 299 16.12 -10.64 18.21
C PHE A 299 16.58 -9.40 18.98
N TYR A 300 16.29 -8.19 18.48
CA TYR A 300 16.73 -6.97 19.17
C TYR A 300 16.03 -6.75 20.49
N LEU A 301 14.73 -7.07 20.59
CA LEU A 301 13.99 -6.97 21.84
C LEU A 301 14.54 -7.96 22.88
N GLY A 302 14.89 -9.17 22.46
CA GLY A 302 15.59 -10.15 23.30
C GLY A 302 16.94 -9.64 23.79
N MET A 303 17.73 -9.00 22.92
CA MET A 303 18.99 -8.36 23.29
C MET A 303 18.79 -7.22 24.29
N ALA A 304 17.77 -6.38 24.11
CA ALA A 304 17.44 -5.30 25.03
C ALA A 304 17.06 -5.84 26.42
N TYR A 305 16.20 -6.86 26.47
CA TYR A 305 15.85 -7.52 27.73
C TYR A 305 17.06 -8.16 28.42
N LEU A 306 17.90 -8.88 27.68
CA LEU A 306 19.07 -9.54 28.24
C LEU A 306 20.01 -8.52 28.89
N LYS A 307 20.27 -7.41 28.19
CA LYS A 307 21.12 -6.32 28.69
C LYS A 307 20.48 -5.53 29.82
N ASN A 308 19.16 -5.52 29.91
CA ASN A 308 18.39 -4.94 31.01
C ASN A 308 18.13 -5.92 32.18
N ASN A 309 18.89 -7.03 32.27
CA ASN A 309 18.77 -8.07 33.30
C ASN A 309 17.40 -8.79 33.36
N LYS A 310 16.65 -8.78 32.26
CA LYS A 310 15.33 -9.42 32.11
C LYS A 310 15.45 -10.75 31.37
N GLN A 311 16.22 -11.69 31.94
CA GLN A 311 16.63 -12.92 31.25
C GLN A 311 15.45 -13.78 30.76
N SER A 312 14.41 -13.95 31.56
CA SER A 312 13.23 -14.74 31.16
C SER A 312 12.53 -14.16 29.92
N GLN A 313 12.38 -12.83 29.87
CA GLN A 313 11.76 -12.14 28.74
C GLN A 313 12.67 -12.18 27.52
N ALA A 314 13.99 -12.07 27.72
CA ALA A 314 14.96 -12.22 26.64
C ALA A 314 14.84 -13.59 25.95
N CYS A 315 14.70 -14.65 26.73
CA CYS A 315 14.60 -16.00 26.22
C CYS A 315 13.32 -16.26 25.42
N GLU A 316 12.18 -15.74 25.88
CA GLU A 316 10.93 -15.78 25.12
C GLU A 316 11.09 -15.12 23.74
N GLN A 317 11.71 -13.93 23.69
CA GLN A 317 11.93 -13.23 22.42
C GLN A 317 12.93 -13.95 21.51
N PHE A 318 13.97 -14.56 22.08
CA PHE A 318 14.92 -15.36 21.30
C PHE A 318 14.30 -16.62 20.70
N GLU A 319 13.38 -17.28 21.41
CA GLU A 319 12.60 -18.40 20.86
C GLU A 319 11.71 -17.95 19.71
N LEU A 320 11.03 -16.80 19.83
CA LEU A 320 10.23 -16.22 18.76
C LEU A 320 11.09 -15.84 17.53
N SER A 321 12.29 -15.31 17.76
CA SER A 321 13.25 -14.99 16.71
C SER A 321 13.75 -16.24 15.96
N GLU A 322 14.02 -17.33 16.69
CA GLU A 322 14.38 -18.63 16.08
C GLU A 322 13.21 -19.20 15.25
N GLN A 323 11.98 -19.14 15.77
CA GLN A 323 10.78 -19.56 15.02
C GLN A 323 10.53 -18.71 13.77
N ALA A 324 10.88 -17.44 13.81
CA ALA A 324 10.81 -16.52 12.67
C ALA A 324 11.93 -16.78 11.63
N GLY A 325 12.96 -17.56 11.97
CA GLY A 325 14.06 -17.91 11.08
C GLY A 325 15.20 -16.87 11.04
N ASP A 326 15.30 -16.00 12.04
CA ASP A 326 16.36 -15.00 12.11
C ASP A 326 17.75 -15.65 12.27
N ALA A 327 18.62 -15.48 11.27
CA ALA A 327 19.97 -16.09 11.23
C ALA A 327 20.96 -15.57 12.31
N MET A 328 20.54 -14.66 13.19
CA MET A 328 21.38 -14.05 14.23
C MET A 328 21.41 -14.87 15.53
N MET A 329 20.55 -15.88 15.66
CA MET A 329 20.50 -16.74 16.84
C MET A 329 21.72 -17.68 16.89
N THR A 330 22.51 -17.57 17.96
CA THR A 330 23.68 -18.43 18.19
C THR A 330 23.39 -19.50 19.24
N THR A 331 24.07 -20.64 19.16
CA THR A 331 23.97 -21.68 20.19
C THR A 331 24.34 -21.17 21.59
N SER A 332 25.22 -20.15 21.67
CA SER A 332 25.54 -19.46 22.92
C SER A 332 24.36 -18.68 23.49
N LEU A 333 23.61 -17.95 22.66
CA LEU A 333 22.42 -17.21 23.10
C LEU A 333 21.33 -18.18 23.58
N LEU A 334 21.11 -19.28 22.86
CA LEU A 334 20.14 -20.31 23.26
C LEU A 334 20.54 -21.02 24.57
N LYS A 335 21.85 -21.14 24.85
CA LYS A 335 22.35 -21.69 26.12
C LYS A 335 22.13 -20.76 27.31
N LEU A 336 21.96 -19.46 27.11
CA LEU A 336 21.59 -18.53 28.18
C LEU A 336 20.14 -18.74 28.63
N CYS A 337 19.36 -19.52 27.89
CA CYS A 337 17.94 -19.74 28.10
C CYS A 337 17.58 -21.15 28.59
N LYS A 338 18.59 -22.00 28.82
CA LYS A 338 18.47 -23.35 29.38
C LYS A 338 19.19 -23.40 30.71
#